data_AF-A6G8C1-F1
#
_entry.id   AF-A6G8C1-F1
#
_cell.length_a   1.000
_cell.length_b   1.000
_cell.length_c   1.000
_cell.angle_alpha   90.00
_cell.angle_beta   90.00
_cell.angle_gamma   90.00
#
_symmetry.space_group_name_H-M   'P 1'
#
loop_
_entity.id
_entity.type
_entity.pdbx_description
1 polymer ?
#
loop_
_entity_poly.entity_id
_entity_poly.type
_entity_poly.pdbx_seq_one_letter_code
_entity_poly.pdbx_strand_id
1 'polypeptide(L)'
;MTDLLPEVGEREWVIEALADIARQSGRDPLVAAPVLLPVAEFFPDTWTPDARGVHRLARRLHVYAGLDELDVDVRIFEEERASPDVSSNSVKHEGAAAYFAGIVDEVCLYGVNADRLDDGLGVTATMAHEVAHAFRTRFGLAILDPERVDEEERLTDLTTVYLGFGVLTTNATARHRSTAADGGLIAGHQWSFTSLGYLSPATMAFALAVVAVARDLDGATLRTVAGELEPNQAASFRRGIKWLRRCFPDLCARLGLPEDPEEWPEPWLLDELTRPLGDTEEEVVEGDGQNTEDQRDVEPWNEGRPVFRVLPGHQRGEALFLGIASFVIGTLASFIHGLLGLASAAIAFFFGRELVRRLGSLRCSDSECRERISRQTSTCPNCGGVFVGNIRHPDERLAAEEARDRGSRADLEG
;
A
#
# COMPACT_ATOMS: atom_id res chain seq x y z
N MET A 1 -16.90 23.12 -16.24
CA MET A 1 -15.48 23.49 -16.21
C MET A 1 -15.00 23.20 -14.80
N THR A 2 -14.15 22.19 -14.62
CA THR A 2 -13.50 21.93 -13.32
C THR A 2 -12.77 23.19 -12.91
N ASP A 3 -12.97 23.67 -11.68
CA ASP A 3 -12.18 24.77 -11.17
C ASP A 3 -10.72 24.30 -11.09
N LEU A 4 -9.83 25.03 -11.75
CA LEU A 4 -8.39 24.69 -11.82
C LEU A 4 -7.63 25.25 -10.62
N LEU A 5 -8.32 26.00 -9.75
CA LEU A 5 -7.80 26.44 -8.46
C LEU A 5 -8.72 25.94 -7.34
N PRO A 6 -8.16 25.65 -6.17
CA PRO A 6 -8.96 25.42 -4.98
C PRO A 6 -9.71 26.70 -4.55
N GLU A 7 -10.69 26.54 -3.66
CA GLU A 7 -11.45 27.66 -3.12
C GLU A 7 -10.53 28.67 -2.39
N VAL A 8 -10.98 29.91 -2.20
CA VAL A 8 -10.14 30.95 -1.57
C VAL A 8 -9.66 30.50 -0.18
N GLY A 9 -10.57 30.02 0.66
CA GLY A 9 -10.23 29.57 2.02
C GLY A 9 -9.25 28.40 2.03
N GLU A 10 -9.36 27.48 1.07
CA GLU A 10 -8.45 26.34 0.95
C GLU A 10 -7.05 26.79 0.48
N ARG A 11 -6.94 27.79 -0.41
CA ARG A 11 -5.65 28.36 -0.80
C ARG A 11 -4.91 29.00 0.37
N GLU A 12 -5.64 29.77 1.19
CA GLU A 12 -5.07 30.38 2.40
C GLU A 12 -4.59 29.30 3.37
N TRP A 13 -5.43 28.30 3.62
CA TRP A 13 -5.09 27.18 4.49
C TRP A 13 -3.85 26.41 4.02
N VAL A 14 -3.68 26.16 2.71
CA VAL A 14 -2.48 25.48 2.18
C VAL A 14 -1.22 26.28 2.49
N ILE A 15 -1.24 27.60 2.30
CA ILE A 15 -0.08 28.46 2.55
C ILE A 15 0.25 28.48 4.05
N GLU A 16 -0.76 28.65 4.91
CA GLU A 16 -0.60 28.67 6.36
C GLU A 16 -0.12 27.32 6.90
N ALA A 17 -0.68 26.21 6.43
CA ALA A 17 -0.27 24.87 6.86
C ALA A 17 1.18 24.54 6.43
N LEU A 18 1.61 24.92 5.22
CA LEU A 18 3.00 24.78 4.80
C LEU A 18 3.94 25.64 5.64
N ALA A 19 3.55 26.88 5.96
CA ALA A 19 4.30 27.76 6.85
C ALA A 19 4.44 27.14 8.26
N ASP A 20 3.36 26.53 8.76
CA ASP A 20 3.33 25.88 10.07
C ASP A 20 4.19 24.62 10.13
N ILE A 21 4.21 23.81 9.07
CA ILE A 21 5.12 22.65 8.95
C ILE A 21 6.57 23.14 8.97
N ALA A 22 6.91 24.14 8.16
CA ALA A 22 8.26 24.69 8.08
C ALA A 22 8.71 25.35 9.41
N ARG A 23 7.80 26.04 10.09
CA ARG A 23 8.08 26.68 11.39
C ARG A 23 8.39 25.65 12.48
N GLN A 24 7.75 24.48 12.45
CA GLN A 24 7.93 23.44 13.46
C GLN A 24 9.09 22.50 13.16
N SER A 25 9.38 22.27 11.88
CA SER A 25 10.30 21.21 11.42
C SER A 25 11.56 21.74 10.74
N GLY A 26 11.70 23.07 10.63
CA GLY A 26 12.74 23.72 9.84
C GLY A 26 12.26 24.11 8.46
N ARG A 27 12.89 25.12 7.85
CA ARG A 27 12.52 25.60 6.51
C ARG A 27 13.26 24.88 5.38
N ASP A 28 14.33 24.18 5.72
CA ASP A 28 15.31 23.67 4.76
C ASP A 28 14.69 22.72 3.72
N PRO A 29 13.84 21.73 4.07
CA PRO A 29 13.21 20.89 3.06
C PRO A 29 12.34 21.70 2.10
N LEU A 30 11.65 22.73 2.60
CA LEU A 30 10.79 23.58 1.78
C LEU A 30 11.57 24.38 0.73
N VAL A 31 12.84 24.70 0.95
CA VAL A 31 13.64 25.55 0.04
C VAL A 31 14.81 24.85 -0.65
N ALA A 32 15.40 23.83 -0.03
CA ALA A 32 16.63 23.16 -0.49
C ALA A 32 16.43 21.71 -0.93
N ALA A 33 15.37 21.01 -0.49
CA ALA A 33 15.14 19.63 -0.92
C ALA A 33 14.83 19.56 -2.43
N PRO A 34 15.30 18.53 -3.15
CA PRO A 34 14.94 18.35 -4.55
C PRO A 34 13.43 18.13 -4.74
N VAL A 35 12.87 18.62 -5.85
CA VAL A 35 11.52 18.22 -6.27
C VAL A 35 11.65 16.87 -6.97
N LEU A 36 11.23 15.79 -6.31
CA LEU A 36 11.42 14.44 -6.81
C LEU A 36 10.52 14.16 -8.00
N LEU A 37 11.12 13.65 -9.07
CA LEU A 37 10.41 13.19 -10.27
C LEU A 37 10.42 11.65 -10.33
N PRO A 38 9.40 11.02 -10.92
CA PRO A 38 9.31 9.55 -11.01
C PRO A 38 10.24 8.96 -12.09
N VAL A 39 11.52 9.34 -12.06
CA VAL A 39 12.55 8.94 -13.03
C VAL A 39 13.79 8.40 -12.33
N ALA A 40 14.58 7.60 -13.05
CA ALA A 40 15.73 6.89 -12.52
C ALA A 40 16.81 7.80 -11.89
N GLU A 41 16.87 9.07 -12.27
CA GLU A 41 17.77 10.06 -11.67
C GLU A 41 17.50 10.24 -10.16
N PHE A 42 16.23 10.20 -9.74
CA PHE A 42 15.84 10.32 -8.33
C PHE A 42 15.66 8.94 -7.66
N PHE A 43 15.50 7.88 -8.45
CA PHE A 43 15.31 6.52 -7.96
C PHE A 43 16.29 5.57 -8.66
N PRO A 44 17.60 5.64 -8.34
CA PRO A 44 18.62 4.84 -9.01
C PRO A 44 18.64 3.38 -8.53
N ASP A 45 17.98 3.08 -7.41
CA ASP A 45 17.92 1.75 -6.83
C ASP A 45 17.12 0.78 -7.71
N THR A 46 17.57 -0.47 -7.78
CA THR A 46 16.87 -1.49 -8.55
C THR A 46 15.55 -1.83 -7.87
N TRP A 47 14.44 -1.69 -8.61
CA TRP A 47 13.11 -2.07 -8.16
C TRP A 47 12.86 -3.56 -8.36
N THR A 48 12.33 -4.20 -7.31
CA THR A 48 11.75 -5.55 -7.34
C THR A 48 10.36 -5.49 -6.71
N PRO A 49 9.34 -6.18 -7.27
CA PRO A 49 7.98 -6.17 -6.72
C PRO A 49 7.87 -7.12 -5.51
N ASP A 50 8.68 -6.87 -4.48
CA ASP A 50 8.78 -7.65 -3.26
C ASP A 50 9.14 -6.75 -2.05
N ALA A 51 9.25 -7.34 -0.86
CA ALA A 51 9.53 -6.61 0.37
C ALA A 51 10.88 -5.87 0.29
N ARG A 52 11.86 -6.47 -0.41
CA ARG A 52 13.19 -5.88 -0.58
C ARG A 52 13.13 -4.63 -1.44
N GLY A 53 12.39 -4.64 -2.55
CA GLY A 53 12.24 -3.47 -3.40
C GLY A 53 11.52 -2.33 -2.69
N VAL A 54 10.47 -2.64 -1.94
CA VAL A 54 9.76 -1.66 -1.11
C VAL A 54 10.68 -1.13 0.00
N HIS A 55 11.43 -1.99 0.68
CA HIS A 55 12.38 -1.59 1.72
C HIS A 55 13.43 -0.61 1.18
N ARG A 56 14.02 -0.91 0.01
CA ARG A 56 14.97 0.02 -0.65
C ARG A 56 14.31 1.34 -1.02
N LEU A 57 13.09 1.31 -1.52
CA LEU A 57 12.32 2.50 -1.85
C LEU A 57 12.02 3.36 -0.61
N ALA A 58 11.59 2.72 0.48
CA ALA A 58 11.34 3.37 1.76
C ALA A 58 12.63 4.02 2.31
N ARG A 59 13.75 3.29 2.33
CA ARG A 59 15.07 3.84 2.73
C ARG A 59 15.48 5.02 1.86
N ARG A 60 15.28 4.95 0.54
CA ARG A 60 15.57 6.08 -0.36
C ARG A 60 14.72 7.31 -0.01
N LEU A 61 13.43 7.12 0.24
CA LEU A 61 12.53 8.19 0.66
C LEU A 61 12.88 8.74 2.05
N HIS A 62 13.37 7.91 2.97
CA HIS A 62 13.89 8.36 4.28
C HIS A 62 15.10 9.26 4.13
N VAL A 63 16.06 8.91 3.26
CA VAL A 63 17.21 9.78 2.94
C VAL A 63 16.72 11.13 2.43
N TYR A 64 15.74 11.16 1.53
CA TYR A 64 15.16 12.42 1.06
C TYR A 64 14.38 13.18 2.14
N ALA A 65 13.83 12.49 3.14
CA ALA A 65 13.07 13.10 4.23
C ALA A 65 13.97 13.55 5.41
N GLY A 66 15.28 13.26 5.38
CA GLY A 66 16.18 13.47 6.52
C GLY A 66 15.83 12.57 7.70
N LEU A 67 15.50 11.30 7.40
CA LEU A 67 15.19 10.25 8.37
C LEU A 67 16.20 9.09 8.26
N ASP A 68 17.39 9.32 7.69
CA ASP A 68 18.39 8.29 7.44
C ASP A 68 18.98 7.67 8.71
N GLU A 69 18.75 8.27 9.88
CA GLU A 69 19.05 7.65 11.18
C GLU A 69 18.05 6.57 11.62
N LEU A 70 16.87 6.46 10.99
CA LEU A 70 15.86 5.47 11.33
C LEU A 70 15.96 4.26 10.42
N ASP A 71 15.84 3.08 11.04
CA ASP A 71 15.74 1.83 10.29
C ASP A 71 14.33 1.65 9.71
N VAL A 72 14.20 0.73 8.76
CA VAL A 72 12.94 0.46 8.06
C VAL A 72 12.62 -1.03 8.16
N ASP A 73 11.45 -1.39 8.67
CA ASP A 73 10.88 -2.73 8.57
C ASP A 73 9.68 -2.68 7.60
N VAL A 74 9.68 -3.57 6.60
CA VAL A 74 8.59 -3.68 5.62
C VAL A 74 7.99 -5.07 5.67
N ARG A 75 6.68 -5.14 5.92
CA ARG A 75 5.94 -6.40 5.92
C ARG A 75 4.94 -6.45 4.77
N ILE A 76 4.98 -7.51 3.98
CA ILE A 76 3.95 -7.78 2.98
C ILE A 76 2.76 -8.45 3.66
N PHE A 77 1.56 -7.98 3.34
CA PHE A 77 0.32 -8.63 3.73
C PHE A 77 -0.55 -8.93 2.49
N GLU A 78 -1.25 -10.06 2.54
CA GLU A 78 -2.35 -10.36 1.62
C GLU A 78 -3.64 -9.79 2.22
N GLU A 79 -4.46 -9.11 1.43
CA GLU A 79 -5.73 -8.58 1.89
C GLU A 79 -6.71 -9.75 2.13
N GLU A 80 -6.81 -10.23 3.38
CA GLU A 80 -7.85 -11.20 3.75
C GLU A 80 -9.20 -10.48 3.67
N ARG A 81 -10.09 -10.90 2.74
CA ARG A 81 -11.48 -10.38 2.66
C ARG A 81 -12.05 -10.32 4.08
N ALA A 82 -12.34 -9.11 4.55
CA ALA A 82 -12.71 -8.82 5.93
C ALA A 82 -13.65 -9.88 6.52
N SER A 83 -13.15 -10.60 7.54
CA SER A 83 -14.03 -11.24 8.53
C SER A 83 -14.38 -10.21 9.60
N PRO A 84 -15.65 -10.08 9.99
CA PRO A 84 -16.14 -9.02 10.87
C PRO A 84 -15.91 -9.39 12.34
N ASP A 85 -14.67 -9.50 12.78
CA ASP A 85 -14.32 -9.47 14.21
C ASP A 85 -12.80 -9.54 14.36
N VAL A 86 -12.15 -8.42 14.69
CA VAL A 86 -11.08 -8.28 15.69
C VAL A 86 -10.74 -6.79 15.76
N SER A 87 -11.00 -6.20 16.93
CA SER A 87 -10.61 -4.84 17.29
C SER A 87 -9.09 -4.70 17.44
N SER A 88 -8.44 -3.99 16.51
CA SER A 88 -7.12 -3.37 16.76
C SER A 88 -7.28 -1.85 16.65
N ASN A 89 -6.72 -1.12 17.61
CA ASN A 89 -6.75 0.35 17.68
C ASN A 89 -5.83 1.03 16.64
N SER A 90 -5.60 0.40 15.51
CA SER A 90 -4.95 0.98 14.33
C SER A 90 -6.06 1.19 13.31
N VAL A 91 -6.27 2.44 12.86
CA VAL A 91 -7.21 2.76 11.78
C VAL A 91 -6.81 1.92 10.56
N LYS A 92 -7.52 0.81 10.31
CA LYS A 92 -7.28 -0.03 9.14
C LYS A 92 -7.82 0.72 7.93
N HIS A 93 -6.92 1.26 7.11
CA HIS A 93 -7.28 1.79 5.80
C HIS A 93 -7.59 0.61 4.86
N GLU A 94 -8.87 0.25 4.73
CA GLU A 94 -9.33 -0.74 3.74
C GLU A 94 -8.88 -0.30 2.33
N GLY A 95 -8.12 -1.14 1.61
CA GLY A 95 -7.69 -0.89 0.24
C GLY A 95 -6.42 -0.06 0.05
N ALA A 96 -5.68 0.32 1.10
CA ALA A 96 -4.42 1.04 0.97
C ALA A 96 -3.29 0.14 0.43
N ALA A 97 -2.50 0.65 -0.51
CA ALA A 97 -1.36 -0.09 -1.08
C ALA A 97 -0.23 -0.29 -0.07
N ALA A 98 -0.07 0.64 0.88
CA ALA A 98 0.82 0.55 2.02
C ALA A 98 0.26 1.35 3.19
N TYR A 99 0.78 1.11 4.40
CA TYR A 99 0.49 1.89 5.60
C TYR A 99 1.72 1.99 6.52
N PHE A 100 1.83 3.09 7.24
CA PHE A 100 2.78 3.29 8.33
C PHE A 100 2.16 2.87 9.67
N ALA A 101 2.85 2.01 10.42
CA ALA A 101 2.36 1.45 11.68
C ALA A 101 2.94 2.12 12.93
N GLY A 102 3.92 3.02 12.77
CA GLY A 102 4.61 3.71 13.86
C GLY A 102 6.12 3.49 13.88
N ILE A 103 6.76 4.07 14.88
CA ILE A 103 8.21 3.94 15.14
C ILE A 103 8.38 3.16 16.45
N VAL A 104 9.17 2.08 16.43
CA VAL A 104 9.50 1.26 17.60
C VAL A 104 11.00 1.02 17.60
N ASP A 105 11.68 1.36 18.70
CA ASP A 105 13.13 1.17 18.87
C ASP A 105 13.95 1.70 17.68
N GLU A 106 13.65 2.93 17.24
CA GLU A 106 14.29 3.61 16.09
C GLU A 106 14.01 2.96 14.71
N VAL A 107 13.07 2.01 14.63
CA VAL A 107 12.63 1.36 13.39
C VAL A 107 11.24 1.88 12.97
N CYS A 108 11.12 2.38 11.74
CA CYS A 108 9.86 2.71 11.10
C CYS A 108 9.21 1.45 10.51
N LEU A 109 8.01 1.13 10.97
CA LEU A 109 7.27 -0.06 10.56
C LEU A 109 6.30 0.27 9.43
N TYR A 110 6.41 -0.42 8.30
CA TYR A 110 5.52 -0.30 7.15
C TYR A 110 4.87 -1.64 6.79
N GLY A 111 3.60 -1.59 6.38
CA GLY A 111 2.92 -2.71 5.75
C GLY A 111 2.61 -2.41 4.29
N VAL A 112 2.76 -3.38 3.38
CA VAL A 112 2.43 -3.24 1.95
C VAL A 112 1.55 -4.38 1.46
N ASN A 113 0.53 -4.05 0.67
CA ASN A 113 -0.38 -5.03 0.08
C ASN A 113 0.30 -5.73 -1.10
N ALA A 114 0.40 -7.06 -1.03
CA ALA A 114 1.01 -7.91 -2.06
C ALA A 114 0.43 -7.66 -3.47
N ASP A 115 -0.88 -7.42 -3.56
CA ASP A 115 -1.59 -7.24 -4.82
C ASP A 115 -1.25 -5.92 -5.53
N ARG A 116 -0.47 -5.03 -4.89
CA ARG A 116 -0.10 -3.71 -5.41
C ARG A 116 1.37 -3.60 -5.82
N LEU A 117 2.19 -4.62 -5.56
CA LEU A 117 3.63 -4.58 -5.81
C LEU A 117 4.00 -4.45 -7.30
N ASP A 118 3.12 -4.89 -8.21
CA ASP A 118 3.33 -4.74 -9.66
C ASP A 118 3.17 -3.29 -10.16
N ASP A 119 2.51 -2.39 -9.39
CA ASP A 119 2.39 -0.97 -9.70
C ASP A 119 3.47 -0.15 -8.98
N GLY A 120 4.70 -0.20 -9.50
CA GLY A 120 5.84 0.50 -8.87
C GLY A 120 5.62 2.01 -8.70
N LEU A 121 4.91 2.68 -9.62
CA LEU A 121 4.59 4.11 -9.49
C LEU A 121 3.53 4.35 -8.40
N GLY A 122 2.51 3.50 -8.33
CA GLY A 122 1.52 3.52 -7.26
C GLY A 122 2.16 3.30 -5.89
N VAL A 123 2.99 2.27 -5.76
CA VAL A 123 3.74 1.98 -4.53
C VAL A 123 4.65 3.13 -4.15
N THR A 124 5.35 3.75 -5.11
CA THR A 124 6.18 4.94 -4.85
C THR A 124 5.38 6.10 -4.28
N ALA A 125 4.22 6.40 -4.85
CA ALA A 125 3.39 7.49 -4.36
C ALA A 125 2.80 7.18 -2.97
N THR A 126 2.36 5.95 -2.72
CA THR A 126 1.87 5.54 -1.41
C THR A 126 2.98 5.55 -0.36
N MET A 127 4.15 4.98 -0.67
CA MET A 127 5.29 5.01 0.25
C MET A 127 5.74 6.44 0.55
N ALA A 128 5.68 7.36 -0.41
CA ALA A 128 5.97 8.78 -0.16
C ALA A 128 5.00 9.39 0.87
N HIS A 129 3.72 9.01 0.84
CA HIS A 129 2.72 9.38 1.84
C HIS A 129 3.03 8.78 3.23
N GLU A 130 3.32 7.49 3.27
CA GLU A 130 3.65 6.80 4.53
C GLU A 130 4.96 7.29 5.17
N VAL A 131 5.95 7.67 4.36
CA VAL A 131 7.17 8.32 4.86
C VAL A 131 6.88 9.73 5.39
N ALA A 132 5.92 10.45 4.82
CA ALA A 132 5.47 11.72 5.39
C ALA A 132 4.79 11.52 6.76
N HIS A 133 4.02 10.44 6.97
CA HIS A 133 3.51 10.06 8.30
C HIS A 133 4.65 9.78 9.30
N ALA A 134 5.68 9.05 8.87
CA ALA A 134 6.87 8.79 9.69
C ALA A 134 7.61 10.09 10.06
N PHE A 135 7.80 11.01 9.09
CA PHE A 135 8.36 12.34 9.35
C PHE A 135 7.53 13.09 10.39
N ARG A 136 6.22 13.17 10.20
CA ARG A 136 5.33 13.87 11.14
C ARG A 136 5.40 13.27 12.55
N THR A 137 5.51 11.95 12.66
CA THR A 137 5.66 11.26 13.94
C THR A 137 7.02 11.59 14.59
N ARG A 138 8.12 11.48 13.83
CA ARG A 138 9.50 11.74 14.30
C ARG A 138 9.72 13.17 14.78
N PHE A 139 9.03 14.14 14.17
CA PHE A 139 9.12 15.57 14.52
C PHE A 139 7.98 16.04 15.44
N GLY A 140 7.15 15.14 15.95
CA GLY A 140 6.10 15.48 16.92
C GLY A 140 4.95 16.32 16.35
N LEU A 141 4.70 16.21 15.04
CA LEU A 141 3.65 16.92 14.30
C LEU A 141 2.36 16.11 14.16
N ALA A 142 2.42 14.80 14.39
CA ALA A 142 1.32 13.88 14.19
C ALA A 142 0.13 14.17 15.14
N ILE A 143 -1.07 14.24 14.58
CA ILE A 143 -2.31 14.37 15.33
C ILE A 143 -2.84 12.96 15.64
N LEU A 144 -2.73 12.56 16.91
CA LEU A 144 -3.17 11.24 17.39
C LEU A 144 -4.64 11.19 17.79
N ASP A 145 -5.36 12.30 17.68
CA ASP A 145 -6.78 12.39 18.03
C ASP A 145 -7.63 11.70 16.93
N PRO A 146 -8.38 10.63 17.27
CA PRO A 146 -9.21 9.91 16.30
C PRO A 146 -10.29 10.77 15.64
N GLU A 147 -10.72 11.85 16.28
CA GLU A 147 -11.73 12.76 15.72
C GLU A 147 -11.14 13.70 14.64
N ARG A 148 -9.81 13.74 14.52
CA ARG A 148 -9.06 14.64 13.62
C ARG A 148 -8.21 13.89 12.60
N VAL A 149 -8.53 12.63 12.32
CA VAL A 149 -7.83 11.81 11.31
C VAL A 149 -7.85 12.47 9.93
N ASP A 150 -8.97 13.05 9.50
CA ASP A 150 -9.07 13.74 8.22
C ASP A 150 -8.11 14.94 8.12
N GLU A 151 -7.86 15.61 9.25
CA GLU A 151 -6.92 16.73 9.31
C GLU A 151 -5.48 16.23 9.25
N GLU A 152 -5.15 15.17 9.98
CA GLU A 152 -3.83 14.54 9.94
C GLU A 152 -3.45 14.17 8.51
N GLU A 153 -4.34 13.50 7.81
CA GLU A 153 -4.05 13.02 6.46
C GLU A 153 -3.91 14.14 5.43
N ARG A 154 -4.71 15.22 5.57
CA ARG A 154 -4.53 16.44 4.76
C ARG A 154 -3.20 17.12 5.04
N LEU A 155 -2.72 17.09 6.29
CA LEU A 155 -1.41 17.62 6.65
C LEU A 155 -0.28 16.70 6.21
N THR A 156 -0.49 15.38 6.18
CA THR A 156 0.43 14.40 5.59
C THR A 156 0.58 14.63 4.10
N ASP A 157 -0.52 14.84 3.36
CA ASP A 157 -0.48 15.24 1.95
C ASP A 157 0.39 16.49 1.74
N LEU A 158 0.22 17.54 2.53
CA LEU A 158 1.06 18.76 2.44
C LEU A 158 2.51 18.51 2.87
N THR A 159 2.73 17.61 3.82
CA THR A 159 4.07 17.20 4.24
C THR A 159 4.81 16.52 3.09
N THR A 160 4.13 15.73 2.25
CA THR A 160 4.75 15.17 1.04
C THR A 160 5.25 16.27 0.10
N VAL A 161 4.52 17.38 -0.04
CA VAL A 161 4.95 18.53 -0.85
C VAL A 161 6.14 19.26 -0.21
N TYR A 162 6.08 19.47 1.12
CA TYR A 162 7.16 20.08 1.89
C TYR A 162 8.48 19.28 1.80
N LEU A 163 8.42 17.95 1.77
CA LEU A 163 9.57 17.06 1.62
C LEU A 163 10.05 16.90 0.16
N GLY A 164 9.38 17.54 -0.81
CA GLY A 164 9.74 17.44 -2.23
C GLY A 164 9.10 16.28 -3.00
N PHE A 165 8.22 15.49 -2.37
CA PHE A 165 7.54 14.34 -2.97
C PHE A 165 6.28 14.72 -3.75
N GLY A 166 5.94 16.01 -3.81
CA GLY A 166 4.64 16.49 -4.30
C GLY A 166 4.27 16.06 -5.72
N VAL A 167 5.22 15.83 -6.63
CA VAL A 167 4.92 15.32 -7.98
C VAL A 167 4.38 13.88 -7.92
N LEU A 168 5.00 13.05 -7.07
CA LEU A 168 4.64 11.64 -6.89
C LEU A 168 3.21 11.51 -6.35
N THR A 169 2.88 12.28 -5.32
CA THR A 169 1.60 12.19 -4.61
C THR A 169 0.48 12.93 -5.35
N THR A 170 0.76 14.04 -6.04
CA THR A 170 -0.26 14.79 -6.80
C THR A 170 -0.91 13.96 -7.92
N ASN A 171 -0.16 13.07 -8.57
CA ASN A 171 -0.71 12.19 -9.60
C ASN A 171 -1.54 11.04 -9.00
N ALA A 172 -1.15 10.53 -7.83
CA ALA A 172 -1.86 9.44 -7.18
C ALA A 172 -3.28 9.82 -6.73
N THR A 173 -3.54 11.09 -6.42
CA THR A 173 -4.86 11.58 -5.98
C THR A 173 -5.96 11.44 -7.04
N ALA A 174 -5.63 11.40 -8.33
CA ALA A 174 -6.61 11.22 -9.41
C ALA A 174 -6.84 9.75 -9.81
N ARG A 175 -5.80 8.90 -9.78
CA ARG A 175 -5.87 7.49 -10.21
C ARG A 175 -6.94 6.70 -9.45
N HIS A 176 -7.24 7.12 -8.21
CA HIS A 176 -8.21 6.48 -7.34
C HIS A 176 -9.66 6.94 -7.59
N ARG A 177 -9.87 8.15 -8.14
CA ARG A 177 -11.22 8.63 -8.47
C ARG A 177 -11.83 7.90 -9.66
N SER A 178 -11.00 7.52 -10.64
CA SER A 178 -11.43 6.73 -11.79
C SER A 178 -11.91 5.32 -11.43
N THR A 179 -11.27 4.68 -10.44
CA THR A 179 -11.63 3.33 -10.01
C THR A 179 -12.94 3.30 -9.21
N ALA A 180 -13.31 4.40 -8.56
CA ALA A 180 -14.57 4.53 -7.82
C ALA A 180 -15.80 4.88 -8.70
N ALA A 181 -15.61 5.21 -9.97
CA ALA A 181 -16.67 5.69 -10.85
C ALA A 181 -17.42 4.58 -11.63
N ASP A 182 -16.92 3.34 -11.62
CA ASP A 182 -17.47 2.23 -12.41
C ASP A 182 -18.36 1.25 -11.60
N GLY A 183 -19.12 1.77 -10.62
CA GLY A 183 -20.11 1.01 -9.84
C GLY A 183 -21.55 1.43 -10.18
N GLY A 184 -22.24 0.63 -11.00
CA GLY A 184 -23.59 0.87 -11.48
C GLY A 184 -24.68 1.05 -10.39
N LEU A 185 -25.79 1.63 -10.85
CA LEU A 185 -27.02 1.95 -10.10
C LEU A 185 -27.38 0.89 -9.04
N ILE A 186 -27.63 1.37 -7.81
CA ILE A 186 -27.94 0.66 -6.55
C ILE A 186 -26.69 0.38 -5.70
N ALA A 187 -26.20 1.42 -5.01
CA ALA A 187 -25.34 1.26 -3.84
C ALA A 187 -25.91 2.13 -2.71
N GLY A 188 -26.56 1.48 -1.76
CA GLY A 188 -26.97 2.11 -0.50
C GLY A 188 -25.74 2.35 0.36
N HIS A 189 -25.60 3.59 0.82
CA HIS A 189 -24.86 4.06 2.00
C HIS A 189 -23.81 3.11 2.60
N GLN A 190 -22.63 3.05 1.99
CA GLN A 190 -21.40 2.69 2.69
C GLN A 190 -20.27 3.48 2.03
N TRP A 191 -19.78 4.52 2.71
CA TRP A 191 -18.70 5.37 2.23
C TRP A 191 -17.39 4.62 2.50
N SER A 192 -16.72 4.09 1.47
CA SER A 192 -15.35 3.59 1.58
C SER A 192 -14.38 4.75 1.30
N PHE A 193 -13.53 5.06 2.28
CA PHE A 193 -12.46 6.04 2.15
C PHE A 193 -11.28 5.35 1.47
N THR A 194 -11.25 5.39 0.15
CA THR A 194 -10.21 4.74 -0.67
C THR A 194 -9.52 5.77 -1.56
N SER A 195 -9.11 6.90 -0.98
CA SER A 195 -8.32 7.94 -1.66
C SER A 195 -6.96 8.06 -1.02
N LEU A 196 -5.90 7.75 -1.76
CA LEU A 196 -4.60 8.32 -1.48
C LEU A 196 -4.69 9.81 -1.84
N GLY A 197 -4.85 10.67 -0.84
CA GLY A 197 -5.08 12.11 -1.01
C GLY A 197 -6.42 12.55 -0.44
N TYR A 198 -6.40 13.09 0.78
CA TYR A 198 -7.52 13.80 1.36
C TYR A 198 -7.67 15.19 0.73
N LEU A 199 -6.58 15.72 0.19
CA LEU A 199 -6.59 16.91 -0.65
C LEU A 199 -7.01 16.61 -2.08
N SER A 200 -7.79 17.53 -2.66
CA SER A 200 -8.18 17.41 -4.06
C SER A 200 -6.96 17.49 -4.99
N PRO A 201 -7.02 16.93 -6.22
CA PRO A 201 -5.94 17.08 -7.19
C PRO A 201 -5.58 18.54 -7.51
N ALA A 202 -6.57 19.45 -7.46
CA ALA A 202 -6.33 20.88 -7.64
C ALA A 202 -5.60 21.50 -6.45
N THR A 203 -5.90 21.04 -5.23
CA THR A 203 -5.26 21.48 -3.98
C THR A 203 -3.81 21.00 -3.91
N MET A 204 -3.54 19.73 -4.24
CA MET A 204 -2.17 19.19 -4.32
C MET A 204 -1.34 19.93 -5.38
N ALA A 205 -1.90 20.14 -6.58
CA ALA A 205 -1.23 20.90 -7.63
C ALA A 205 -0.99 22.36 -7.23
N PHE A 206 -1.88 22.96 -6.43
CA PHE A 206 -1.70 24.30 -5.88
C PHE A 206 -0.60 24.36 -4.82
N ALA A 207 -0.53 23.39 -3.91
CA ALA A 207 0.55 23.28 -2.93
C ALA A 207 1.93 23.14 -3.60
N LEU A 208 2.03 22.30 -4.65
CA LEU A 208 3.25 22.20 -5.45
C LEU A 208 3.61 23.53 -6.13
N ALA A 209 2.61 24.30 -6.58
CA ALA A 209 2.81 25.63 -7.15
C ALA A 209 3.30 26.64 -6.09
N VAL A 210 2.88 26.53 -4.83
CA VAL A 210 3.39 27.35 -3.72
C VAL A 210 4.90 27.17 -3.58
N VAL A 211 5.38 25.93 -3.49
CA VAL A 211 6.82 25.63 -3.42
C VAL A 211 7.57 26.14 -4.64
N ALA A 212 7.02 25.89 -5.84
CA ALA A 212 7.66 26.30 -7.09
C ALA A 212 7.79 27.83 -7.25
N VAL A 213 6.79 28.60 -6.78
CA VAL A 213 6.85 30.06 -6.80
C VAL A 213 7.71 30.61 -5.68
N ALA A 214 7.66 30.03 -4.47
CA ALA A 214 8.50 30.45 -3.36
C ALA A 214 9.98 30.36 -3.73
N ARG A 215 10.40 29.23 -4.34
CA ARG A 215 11.78 28.99 -4.82
C ARG A 215 12.16 29.72 -6.11
N ASP A 216 11.25 30.51 -6.68
CA ASP A 216 11.33 31.10 -8.02
C ASP A 216 11.92 30.16 -9.09
N LEU A 217 11.36 28.95 -9.19
CA LEU A 217 11.85 27.96 -10.16
C LEU A 217 11.79 28.50 -11.60
N ASP A 218 12.85 28.22 -12.34
CA ASP A 218 12.98 28.71 -13.70
C ASP A 218 11.97 28.06 -14.66
N GLY A 219 11.79 28.70 -15.83
CA GLY A 219 10.81 28.22 -16.80
C GLY A 219 11.09 26.82 -17.34
N ALA A 220 12.33 26.33 -17.31
CA ALA A 220 12.69 25.00 -17.79
C ALA A 220 12.26 23.93 -16.77
N THR A 221 12.62 24.14 -15.51
CA THR A 221 12.25 23.30 -14.36
C THR A 221 10.73 23.22 -14.22
N LEU A 222 10.03 24.35 -14.33
CA LEU A 222 8.56 24.38 -14.30
C LEU A 222 7.92 23.55 -15.43
N ARG A 223 8.54 23.50 -16.61
CA ARG A 223 8.05 22.66 -17.72
C ARG A 223 8.30 21.18 -17.46
N THR A 224 9.45 20.83 -16.90
CA THR A 224 9.76 19.45 -16.50
C THR A 224 8.76 18.95 -15.46
N VAL A 225 8.58 19.69 -14.36
CA VAL A 225 7.58 19.34 -13.32
C VAL A 225 6.18 19.19 -13.92
N ALA A 226 5.75 20.15 -14.75
CA ALA A 226 4.43 20.08 -15.36
C ALA A 226 4.29 19.00 -16.46
N GLY A 227 5.40 18.43 -16.93
CA GLY A 227 5.43 17.31 -17.88
C GLY A 227 5.24 15.96 -17.20
N GLU A 228 5.66 15.86 -15.93
CA GLU A 228 5.47 14.66 -15.09
C GLU A 228 4.08 14.60 -14.45
N LEU A 229 3.31 15.69 -14.46
CA LEU A 229 1.96 15.73 -13.91
C LEU A 229 0.91 15.29 -14.95
N GLU A 230 -0.12 14.58 -14.47
CA GLU A 230 -1.33 14.26 -15.24
C GLU A 230 -1.97 15.55 -15.82
N PRO A 231 -2.64 15.51 -16.99
CA PRO A 231 -3.02 16.72 -17.73
C PRO A 231 -3.82 17.76 -16.94
N ASN A 232 -4.75 17.31 -16.08
CA ASN A 232 -5.57 18.20 -15.27
C ASN A 232 -4.76 18.85 -14.13
N GLN A 233 -3.93 18.07 -13.45
CA GLN A 233 -3.03 18.54 -12.39
C GLN A 233 -1.99 19.51 -12.96
N ALA A 234 -1.43 19.22 -14.13
CA ALA A 234 -0.53 20.12 -14.83
C ALA A 234 -1.22 21.45 -15.18
N ALA A 235 -2.51 21.43 -15.56
CA ALA A 235 -3.29 22.64 -15.80
C ALA A 235 -3.52 23.44 -14.51
N SER A 236 -3.87 22.77 -13.41
CA SER A 236 -4.06 23.39 -12.09
C SER A 236 -2.75 23.98 -11.54
N PHE A 237 -1.63 23.26 -11.65
CA PHE A 237 -0.29 23.71 -11.24
C PHE A 237 0.11 25.00 -11.98
N ARG A 238 0.00 25.02 -13.31
CA ARG A 238 0.30 26.22 -14.13
C ARG A 238 -0.61 27.39 -13.78
N ARG A 239 -1.89 27.13 -13.49
CA ARG A 239 -2.84 28.15 -13.06
C ARG A 239 -2.47 28.69 -11.68
N GLY A 240 -2.07 27.82 -10.75
CA GLY A 240 -1.57 28.14 -9.42
C GLY A 240 -0.38 29.09 -9.48
N ILE A 241 0.65 28.76 -10.26
CA ILE A 241 1.84 29.61 -10.45
C ILE A 241 1.46 31.01 -10.91
N LYS A 242 0.62 31.10 -11.96
CA LYS A 242 0.18 32.39 -12.51
C LYS A 242 -0.58 33.22 -11.48
N TRP A 243 -1.41 32.57 -10.66
CA TRP A 243 -2.19 33.23 -9.63
C TRP A 243 -1.32 33.69 -8.47
N LEU A 244 -0.44 32.82 -7.94
CA LEU A 244 0.48 33.13 -6.84
C LEU A 244 1.39 34.31 -7.19
N ARG A 245 2.07 34.27 -8.35
CA ARG A 245 2.93 35.39 -8.82
C ARG A 245 2.20 36.72 -8.96
N ARG A 246 0.87 36.69 -9.16
CA ARG A 246 0.05 37.91 -9.30
C ARG A 246 -0.51 38.40 -7.96
N CYS A 247 -0.91 37.48 -7.10
CA CYS A 247 -1.71 37.77 -5.90
C CYS A 247 -0.92 37.72 -4.60
N PHE A 248 0.24 37.05 -4.58
CA PHE A 248 1.10 36.86 -3.41
C PHE A 248 2.55 37.22 -3.75
N PRO A 249 2.83 38.52 -4.00
CA PRO A 249 4.20 38.98 -4.19
C PRO A 249 5.07 38.80 -2.92
N ASP A 250 4.44 38.63 -1.77
CA ASP A 250 5.02 38.42 -0.43
C ASP A 250 4.97 36.95 0.03
N LEU A 251 4.87 35.99 -0.91
CA LEU A 251 4.70 34.57 -0.58
C LEU A 251 5.77 34.03 0.37
N CYS A 252 7.05 34.40 0.20
CA CYS A 252 8.13 33.98 1.09
C CYS A 252 7.89 34.43 2.53
N ALA A 253 7.50 35.69 2.74
CA ALA A 253 7.18 36.21 4.07
C ALA A 253 6.00 35.45 4.71
N ARG A 254 4.97 35.12 3.92
CA ARG A 254 3.84 34.30 4.39
C ARG A 254 4.24 32.88 4.79
N LEU A 255 5.21 32.31 4.10
CA LEU A 255 5.78 30.99 4.43
C LEU A 255 6.80 31.04 5.58
N GLY A 256 7.11 32.22 6.11
CA GLY A 256 8.16 32.39 7.13
C GLY A 256 9.58 32.19 6.59
N LEU A 257 9.77 32.34 5.28
CA LEU A 257 11.06 32.22 4.61
C LEU A 257 11.77 33.58 4.55
N PRO A 258 13.11 33.62 4.61
CA PRO A 258 13.87 34.83 4.31
C PRO A 258 13.53 35.37 2.92
N GLU A 259 13.39 36.70 2.82
CA GLU A 259 13.19 37.36 1.53
C GLU A 259 14.44 37.33 0.66
N ASP A 260 15.63 37.29 1.28
CA ASP A 260 16.91 37.18 0.60
C ASP A 260 17.27 35.69 0.38
N PRO A 261 17.33 35.21 -0.87
CA PRO A 261 17.75 33.84 -1.18
C PRO A 261 19.20 33.53 -0.72
N GLU A 262 20.06 34.53 -0.51
CA GLU A 262 21.40 34.31 0.05
C GLU A 262 21.37 33.81 1.51
N GLU A 263 20.25 33.99 2.23
CA GLU A 263 20.04 33.46 3.58
C GLU A 263 19.49 32.01 3.58
N TRP A 264 19.24 31.44 2.41
CA TRP A 264 18.74 30.08 2.29
C TRP A 264 19.89 29.07 2.40
N PRO A 265 19.65 27.88 2.96
CA PRO A 265 20.63 26.82 2.94
C PRO A 265 20.98 26.43 1.50
N GLU A 266 22.20 25.93 1.31
CA GLU A 266 22.61 25.36 0.03
C GLU A 266 21.65 24.22 -0.38
N PRO A 267 21.27 24.13 -1.67
CA PRO A 267 20.44 23.04 -2.16
C PRO A 267 21.04 21.68 -1.83
N TRP A 268 20.21 20.73 -1.42
CA TRP A 268 20.68 19.39 -1.14
C TRP A 268 21.16 18.72 -2.42
N LEU A 269 22.39 18.21 -2.38
CA LEU A 269 23.05 17.66 -3.54
C LEU A 269 22.44 16.30 -3.91
N LEU A 270 21.82 16.23 -5.08
CA LEU A 270 21.17 15.00 -5.54
C LEU A 270 22.16 13.82 -5.59
N ASP A 271 23.40 14.05 -6.02
CA ASP A 271 24.46 13.05 -6.05
C ASP A 271 24.77 12.45 -4.66
N GLU A 272 24.54 13.20 -3.59
CA GLU A 272 24.71 12.70 -2.22
C GLU A 272 23.50 11.90 -1.77
N LEU A 273 22.30 12.45 -2.03
CA LEU A 273 21.02 11.82 -1.70
C LEU A 273 20.74 10.55 -2.51
N THR A 274 21.44 10.33 -3.63
CA THR A 274 21.30 9.19 -4.54
C THR A 274 22.49 8.22 -4.48
N ARG A 275 23.44 8.43 -3.55
CA ARG A 275 24.51 7.46 -3.31
C ARG A 275 23.92 6.06 -3.11
N PRO A 276 24.63 4.99 -3.54
CA PRO A 276 24.19 3.62 -3.29
C PRO A 276 23.87 3.46 -1.81
N LEU A 277 22.66 2.99 -1.52
CA LEU A 277 22.30 2.63 -0.14
C LEU A 277 23.26 1.51 0.29
N GLY A 278 23.81 1.62 1.50
CA GLY A 278 24.62 0.55 2.06
C GLY A 278 23.83 -0.75 2.05
N ASP A 279 24.40 -1.78 1.43
CA ASP A 279 23.89 -3.14 1.54
C ASP A 279 24.31 -3.63 2.93
N THR A 280 23.49 -3.38 3.93
CA THR A 280 23.52 -4.16 5.16
C THR A 280 23.11 -5.57 4.77
N GLU A 281 24.09 -6.46 4.62
CA GLU A 281 23.86 -7.90 4.33
C GLU A 281 22.96 -8.59 5.39
N GLU A 282 22.61 -7.89 6.48
CA GLU A 282 21.73 -8.33 7.56
C GLU A 282 20.28 -7.76 7.52
N GLU A 283 19.94 -6.82 6.63
CA GLU A 283 18.67 -6.06 6.72
C GLU A 283 17.75 -6.24 5.51
N VAL A 284 17.37 -7.48 5.23
CA VAL A 284 16.00 -7.86 4.88
C VAL A 284 15.91 -9.32 5.28
N VAL A 285 15.37 -9.63 6.45
CA VAL A 285 14.74 -10.94 6.62
C VAL A 285 13.60 -10.91 5.61
N GLU A 286 13.82 -11.56 4.45
CA GLU A 286 12.73 -11.84 3.55
C GLU A 286 11.67 -12.52 4.41
N GLY A 287 10.57 -11.81 4.65
CA GLY A 287 9.28 -12.44 4.88
C GLY A 287 8.84 -13.15 3.61
N ASP A 288 9.69 -14.03 3.09
CA ASP A 288 9.25 -15.12 2.24
C ASP A 288 8.47 -16.05 3.16
N GLY A 289 7.21 -16.23 2.83
CA GLY A 289 6.39 -17.34 3.28
C GLY A 289 6.92 -18.69 2.78
N GLN A 290 8.21 -18.97 2.94
CA GLN A 290 8.85 -20.27 2.83
C GLN A 290 9.99 -20.37 3.85
N ASN A 291 9.69 -21.05 4.97
CA ASN A 291 10.55 -22.02 5.64
C ASN A 291 12.06 -21.78 5.52
N THR A 292 12.58 -20.75 6.20
CA THR A 292 13.91 -20.89 6.78
C THR A 292 13.74 -21.33 8.22
N GLU A 293 14.47 -22.38 8.55
CA GLU A 293 14.52 -23.08 9.83
C GLU A 293 15.03 -22.14 10.94
N ASP A 294 14.24 -21.14 11.32
CA ASP A 294 14.29 -20.62 12.67
C ASP A 294 13.42 -21.55 13.52
N GLN A 295 14.05 -22.64 13.97
CA GLN A 295 13.62 -23.36 15.16
C GLN A 295 13.69 -22.40 16.35
N ARG A 296 12.77 -21.44 16.40
CA ARG A 296 12.19 -21.07 17.66
C ARG A 296 11.49 -22.34 18.13
N ASP A 297 12.02 -22.93 19.19
CA ASP A 297 11.35 -23.92 20.02
C ASP A 297 10.06 -23.31 20.59
N VAL A 298 9.10 -22.99 19.71
CA VAL A 298 7.71 -22.80 20.09
C VAL A 298 7.20 -24.21 20.26
N GLU A 299 7.12 -24.65 21.51
CA GLU A 299 6.45 -25.92 21.83
C GLU A 299 5.13 -25.97 21.06
N PRO A 300 4.86 -27.06 20.30
CA PRO A 300 3.64 -27.16 19.52
C PRO A 300 2.44 -27.02 20.46
N TRP A 301 1.72 -25.91 20.38
CA TRP A 301 0.66 -25.57 21.35
C TRP A 301 -0.55 -26.52 21.30
N ASN A 302 -0.63 -27.33 20.25
CA ASN A 302 -1.67 -28.31 20.00
C ASN A 302 -1.11 -29.74 19.93
N GLU A 303 0.08 -29.99 20.49
CA GLU A 303 0.75 -31.29 20.43
C GLU A 303 -0.16 -32.42 20.93
N GLY A 304 -0.34 -33.45 20.10
CA GLY A 304 -1.13 -34.65 20.44
C GLY A 304 -2.64 -34.46 20.45
N ARG A 305 -3.17 -33.23 20.29
CA ARG A 305 -4.61 -32.96 20.24
C ARG A 305 -5.19 -33.26 18.86
N PRO A 306 -6.48 -33.69 18.78
CA PRO A 306 -7.11 -33.97 17.50
C PRO A 306 -7.31 -32.72 16.65
N VAL A 307 -6.94 -32.80 15.38
CA VAL A 307 -7.28 -31.81 14.36
C VAL A 307 -7.81 -32.53 13.11
N PHE A 308 -8.48 -31.79 12.23
CA PHE A 308 -9.07 -32.31 11.00
C PHE A 308 -8.48 -31.61 9.80
N ARG A 309 -8.46 -32.30 8.65
CA ARG A 309 -8.11 -31.68 7.37
C ARG A 309 -9.36 -31.02 6.82
N VAL A 310 -9.32 -29.72 6.64
CA VAL A 310 -10.38 -28.99 5.95
C VAL A 310 -10.19 -29.25 4.46
N LEU A 311 -11.11 -30.00 3.88
CA LEU A 311 -11.17 -30.21 2.44
C LEU A 311 -11.49 -28.86 1.79
N PRO A 312 -10.86 -28.53 0.64
CA PRO A 312 -11.24 -27.34 -0.11
C PRO A 312 -12.75 -27.42 -0.38
N GLY A 313 -13.50 -26.55 0.28
CA GLY A 313 -14.94 -26.41 0.08
C GLY A 313 -15.20 -26.20 -1.40
N HIS A 314 -16.30 -26.74 -1.91
CA HIS A 314 -16.67 -26.59 -3.32
C HIS A 314 -16.88 -25.09 -3.64
N GLN A 315 -15.79 -24.40 -3.96
CA GLN A 315 -15.71 -23.09 -4.55
C GLN A 315 -16.34 -23.18 -5.94
N ARG A 316 -17.67 -23.25 -5.99
CA ARG A 316 -18.44 -23.19 -7.24
C ARG A 316 -18.17 -21.87 -7.97
N GLY A 317 -17.69 -20.83 -7.28
CA GLY A 317 -17.35 -19.52 -7.85
C GLY A 317 -16.09 -19.52 -8.71
N GLU A 318 -14.96 -20.04 -8.22
CA GLU A 318 -13.67 -19.98 -8.95
C GLU A 318 -13.64 -20.90 -10.18
N ALA A 319 -14.20 -22.11 -10.07
CA ALA A 319 -14.34 -23.01 -11.21
C ALA A 319 -15.35 -22.49 -12.26
N LEU A 320 -16.35 -21.72 -11.83
CA LEU A 320 -17.28 -21.03 -12.72
C LEU A 320 -16.57 -19.84 -13.40
N PHE A 321 -15.73 -19.09 -12.69
CA PHE A 321 -14.98 -17.96 -13.24
C PHE A 321 -13.94 -18.39 -14.28
N LEU A 322 -13.11 -19.41 -13.96
CA LEU A 322 -12.18 -20.01 -14.91
C LEU A 322 -12.91 -20.69 -16.07
N GLY A 323 -14.08 -21.28 -15.82
CA GLY A 323 -14.94 -21.85 -16.85
C GLY A 323 -15.50 -20.79 -17.81
N ILE A 324 -15.94 -19.64 -17.30
CA ILE A 324 -16.42 -18.51 -18.09
C ILE A 324 -15.27 -17.88 -18.87
N ALA A 325 -14.11 -17.65 -18.25
CA ALA A 325 -12.93 -17.11 -18.93
C ALA A 325 -12.46 -18.03 -20.07
N SER A 326 -12.41 -19.35 -19.82
CA SER A 326 -12.06 -20.34 -20.85
C SER A 326 -13.10 -20.43 -21.96
N PHE A 327 -14.40 -20.28 -21.64
CA PHE A 327 -15.47 -20.22 -22.62
C PHE A 327 -15.39 -18.96 -23.49
N VAL A 328 -15.12 -17.78 -22.91
CA VAL A 328 -14.95 -16.52 -23.65
C VAL A 328 -13.75 -16.60 -24.61
N ILE A 329 -12.61 -17.11 -24.13
CA ILE A 329 -11.40 -17.30 -24.95
C ILE A 329 -11.67 -18.32 -26.07
N GLY A 330 -12.33 -19.44 -25.77
CA GLY A 330 -12.71 -20.46 -26.76
C GLY A 330 -13.69 -19.94 -27.81
N THR A 331 -14.63 -19.08 -27.42
CA THR A 331 -15.61 -18.47 -28.33
C THR A 331 -14.93 -17.47 -29.27
N LEU A 332 -14.01 -16.65 -28.75
CA LEU A 332 -13.16 -15.74 -29.53
C LEU A 332 -12.26 -16.52 -30.53
N ALA A 333 -11.70 -17.66 -30.12
CA ALA A 333 -10.90 -18.51 -31.00
C ALA A 333 -11.74 -19.23 -32.09
N SER A 334 -13.00 -19.58 -31.79
CA SER A 334 -13.90 -20.25 -32.74
C SER A 334 -14.32 -19.36 -33.91
N PHE A 335 -14.30 -18.03 -33.76
CA PHE A 335 -14.48 -17.08 -34.87
C PHE A 335 -13.39 -17.19 -35.95
N ILE A 336 -12.23 -17.76 -35.60
CA ILE A 336 -11.08 -17.86 -36.51
C ILE A 336 -10.98 -19.28 -37.12
N HIS A 337 -11.35 -20.35 -36.39
CA HIS A 337 -11.07 -21.74 -36.79
C HIS A 337 -12.27 -22.71 -36.79
N GLY A 338 -13.51 -22.22 -36.63
CA GLY A 338 -14.74 -23.04 -36.77
C GLY A 338 -14.86 -24.16 -35.72
N LEU A 339 -15.26 -25.37 -36.15
CA LEU A 339 -15.58 -26.54 -35.29
C LEU A 339 -14.44 -27.00 -34.37
N LEU A 340 -13.18 -26.68 -34.68
CA LEU A 340 -12.04 -26.98 -33.81
C LEU A 340 -12.05 -26.18 -32.49
N GLY A 341 -12.60 -24.96 -32.49
CA GLY A 341 -12.60 -24.08 -31.31
C GLY A 341 -13.46 -24.60 -30.16
N LEU A 342 -14.57 -25.26 -30.48
CA LEU A 342 -15.47 -25.88 -29.49
C LEU A 342 -14.81 -27.07 -28.78
N ALA A 343 -14.02 -27.87 -29.51
CA ALA A 343 -13.28 -28.98 -28.92
C ALA A 343 -12.17 -28.49 -27.96
N SER A 344 -11.45 -27.43 -28.32
CA SER A 344 -10.44 -26.82 -27.44
C SER A 344 -11.04 -26.21 -26.16
N ALA A 345 -12.22 -25.60 -26.26
CA ALA A 345 -12.91 -25.02 -25.10
C ALA A 345 -13.34 -26.10 -24.09
N ALA A 346 -13.85 -27.23 -24.58
CA ALA A 346 -14.21 -28.37 -23.74
C ALA A 346 -12.97 -28.98 -23.05
N ILE A 347 -11.88 -29.18 -23.79
CA ILE A 347 -10.62 -29.72 -23.23
C ILE A 347 -10.07 -28.79 -22.15
N ALA A 348 -10.02 -27.47 -22.41
CA ALA A 348 -9.56 -26.48 -21.42
C ALA A 348 -10.43 -26.48 -20.15
N PHE A 349 -11.76 -26.58 -20.29
CA PHE A 349 -12.68 -26.66 -19.17
C PHE A 349 -12.45 -27.90 -18.30
N PHE A 350 -12.32 -29.08 -18.91
CA PHE A 350 -12.08 -30.32 -18.16
C PHE A 350 -10.67 -30.35 -17.54
N PHE A 351 -9.65 -29.84 -18.23
CA PHE A 351 -8.28 -29.79 -17.72
C PHE A 351 -8.15 -28.78 -16.58
N GLY A 352 -8.74 -27.59 -16.69
CA GLY A 352 -8.78 -26.60 -15.61
C GLY A 352 -9.49 -27.12 -14.36
N ARG A 353 -10.61 -27.84 -14.54
CA ARG A 353 -11.33 -28.45 -13.43
C ARG A 353 -10.52 -29.53 -12.71
N GLU A 354 -9.76 -30.33 -13.45
CA GLU A 354 -8.88 -31.36 -12.89
C GLU A 354 -7.65 -30.74 -12.21
N LEU A 355 -7.09 -29.67 -12.77
CA LEU A 355 -5.96 -28.93 -12.19
C LEU A 355 -6.34 -28.27 -10.85
N VAL A 356 -7.48 -27.58 -10.78
CA VAL A 356 -8.01 -27.01 -9.53
C VAL A 356 -8.29 -28.09 -8.48
N ARG A 357 -8.78 -29.27 -8.91
CA ARG A 357 -8.97 -30.41 -8.01
C ARG A 357 -7.68 -30.98 -7.45
N ARG A 358 -6.58 -30.89 -8.19
CA ARG A 358 -5.25 -31.37 -7.79
C ARG A 358 -4.49 -30.33 -6.96
N LEU A 359 -4.73 -29.04 -7.20
CA LEU A 359 -4.03 -27.93 -6.52
C LEU A 359 -4.75 -27.38 -5.28
N GLY A 360 -5.99 -27.81 -5.00
CA GLY A 360 -6.70 -27.42 -3.79
C GLY A 360 -5.92 -27.83 -2.54
N SER A 361 -5.33 -26.86 -1.85
CA SER A 361 -4.54 -27.09 -0.64
C SER A 361 -5.46 -27.48 0.52
N LEU A 362 -5.12 -28.56 1.21
CA LEU A 362 -5.77 -28.94 2.47
C LEU A 362 -5.25 -28.02 3.57
N ARG A 363 -6.10 -27.70 4.54
CA ARG A 363 -5.70 -26.86 5.68
C ARG A 363 -5.97 -27.55 7.02
N CYS A 364 -5.21 -27.20 8.04
CA CYS A 364 -5.50 -27.60 9.42
C CYS A 364 -6.81 -26.94 9.90
N SER A 365 -7.68 -27.69 10.59
CA SER A 365 -8.95 -27.17 11.12
C SER A 365 -8.80 -26.26 12.33
N ASP A 366 -7.60 -26.16 12.89
CA ASP A 366 -7.36 -25.32 14.05
C ASP A 366 -7.37 -23.83 13.65
N SER A 367 -8.19 -23.04 14.36
CA SER A 367 -8.48 -21.65 14.03
C SER A 367 -7.26 -20.75 14.11
N GLU A 368 -6.32 -21.08 15.00
CA GLU A 368 -5.07 -20.36 15.21
C GLU A 368 -3.95 -20.87 14.29
N CYS A 369 -4.07 -22.08 13.75
CA CYS A 369 -3.04 -22.70 12.90
C CYS A 369 -3.27 -22.50 11.40
N ARG A 370 -4.40 -22.98 10.86
CA ARG A 370 -4.78 -22.97 9.42
C ARG A 370 -3.69 -23.40 8.41
N GLU A 371 -2.65 -24.10 8.87
CA GLU A 371 -1.48 -24.52 8.10
C GLU A 371 -1.84 -25.30 6.83
N ARG A 372 -1.12 -25.07 5.73
CA ARG A 372 -1.32 -25.83 4.48
C ARG A 372 -0.64 -27.19 4.63
N ILE A 373 -1.42 -28.25 4.45
CA ILE A 373 -0.98 -29.62 4.72
C ILE A 373 -1.10 -30.49 3.48
N SER A 374 -0.18 -31.44 3.36
CA SER A 374 -0.29 -32.51 2.37
C SER A 374 -1.26 -33.59 2.85
N ARG A 375 -1.79 -34.40 1.91
CA ARG A 375 -2.64 -35.57 2.22
C ARG A 375 -1.92 -36.63 3.07
N GLN A 376 -0.59 -36.68 3.02
CA GLN A 376 0.22 -37.70 3.67
C GLN A 376 0.63 -37.32 5.10
N THR A 377 0.42 -36.07 5.49
CA THR A 377 0.83 -35.54 6.80
C THR A 377 -0.06 -36.10 7.91
N SER A 378 0.48 -36.87 8.86
CA SER A 378 -0.27 -37.41 10.01
C SER A 378 -0.41 -36.43 11.18
N THR A 379 0.52 -35.48 11.29
CA THR A 379 0.59 -34.47 12.35
C THR A 379 0.79 -33.10 11.70
N CYS A 380 0.11 -32.06 12.19
CA CYS A 380 0.28 -30.70 11.70
C CYS A 380 1.70 -30.20 12.01
N PRO A 381 2.48 -29.76 11.01
CA PRO A 381 3.87 -29.35 11.22
C PRO A 381 4.00 -28.04 12.01
N ASN A 382 2.92 -27.25 12.07
CA ASN A 382 2.91 -25.95 12.75
C ASN A 382 2.39 -26.09 14.20
N CYS A 383 1.15 -26.59 14.40
CA CYS A 383 0.58 -26.68 15.75
C CYS A 383 0.84 -28.01 16.49
N GLY A 384 1.37 -29.04 15.83
CA GLY A 384 1.60 -30.37 16.43
C GLY A 384 0.34 -31.24 16.63
N GLY A 385 -0.84 -30.78 16.18
CA GLY A 385 -2.07 -31.56 16.27
C GLY A 385 -2.08 -32.81 15.38
N VAL A 386 -2.72 -33.89 15.81
CA VAL A 386 -2.81 -35.15 15.08
C VAL A 386 -4.07 -35.18 14.20
N PHE A 387 -3.89 -35.43 12.91
CA PHE A 387 -5.01 -35.47 11.97
C PHE A 387 -5.83 -36.73 12.09
N VAL A 388 -7.08 -36.59 12.53
CA VAL A 388 -7.97 -37.73 12.84
C VAL A 388 -9.14 -37.88 11.88
N GLY A 389 -9.29 -36.96 10.94
CA GLY A 389 -10.33 -37.01 9.91
C GLY A 389 -10.27 -35.84 8.94
N ASN A 390 -11.29 -35.75 8.09
CA ASN A 390 -11.46 -34.65 7.15
C ASN A 390 -12.83 -34.00 7.38
N ILE A 391 -12.91 -32.67 7.33
CA ILE A 391 -14.14 -31.87 7.45
C ILE A 391 -14.25 -30.93 6.24
N ARG A 392 -15.44 -30.38 5.98
CA ARG A 392 -15.67 -29.49 4.83
C ARG A 392 -15.51 -28.01 5.17
N HIS A 393 -15.73 -27.66 6.43
CA HIS A 393 -15.62 -26.29 6.93
C HIS A 393 -15.00 -26.31 8.33
N PRO A 394 -14.15 -25.33 8.71
CA PRO A 394 -13.57 -25.26 10.05
C PRO A 394 -14.60 -25.33 11.19
N ASP A 395 -15.78 -24.74 10.99
CA ASP A 395 -16.87 -24.73 11.99
C ASP A 395 -17.46 -26.12 12.28
N GLU A 396 -17.23 -27.11 11.40
CA GLU A 396 -17.63 -28.50 11.63
C GLU A 396 -16.71 -29.22 12.63
N ARG A 397 -15.62 -28.59 13.06
CA ARG A 397 -14.62 -29.18 13.97
C ARG A 397 -15.25 -29.72 15.24
N LEU A 398 -16.01 -28.89 15.96
CA LEU A 398 -16.60 -29.28 17.25
C LEU A 398 -17.52 -30.50 17.11
N ALA A 399 -18.35 -30.50 16.06
CA ALA A 399 -19.24 -31.63 15.77
C ALA A 399 -18.46 -32.91 15.39
N ALA A 400 -17.33 -32.78 14.70
CA ALA A 400 -16.47 -33.89 14.33
C ALA A 400 -15.70 -34.48 15.53
N GLU A 401 -15.26 -33.63 16.46
CA GLU A 401 -14.65 -34.07 17.73
C GLU A 401 -15.66 -34.86 18.57
N GLU A 402 -16.88 -34.32 18.75
CA GLU A 402 -17.94 -35.01 19.49
C GLU A 402 -18.32 -36.36 18.87
N ALA A 403 -18.34 -36.46 17.54
CA ALA A 403 -18.65 -37.72 16.85
C ALA A 403 -17.57 -38.79 17.10
N ARG A 404 -16.30 -38.38 17.15
CA ARG A 404 -15.16 -39.26 17.46
C ARG A 404 -15.21 -39.74 18.91
N ASP A 405 -15.47 -38.84 19.85
CA ASP A 405 -15.53 -39.19 21.27
C ASP A 405 -16.67 -40.15 21.58
N ARG A 406 -17.81 -40.01 20.88
CA ARG A 406 -18.92 -40.96 20.93
C ARG A 406 -18.53 -42.34 20.38
N GLY A 407 -17.82 -42.39 19.25
CA GLY A 407 -17.33 -43.66 18.68
C GLY A 407 -16.33 -44.37 19.59
N SER A 408 -15.37 -43.63 20.14
CA SER A 408 -14.33 -44.17 21.03
C SER A 408 -14.90 -44.74 22.33
N ARG A 409 -16.02 -44.18 22.84
CA ARG A 409 -16.73 -44.71 24.00
C ARG A 409 -17.49 -46.00 23.70
N ALA A 410 -18.10 -46.10 22.52
CA ALA A 410 -18.80 -47.31 22.10
C ALA A 410 -17.85 -48.52 21.93
N ASP A 411 -16.61 -48.27 21.47
CA ASP A 411 -15.59 -49.31 21.30
C ASP A 411 -14.95 -49.79 22.63
N LEU A 412 -15.13 -49.06 23.74
CA LEU A 412 -14.64 -49.45 25.07
C LEU A 412 -15.69 -50.20 25.90
N GLU A 413 -16.97 -50.15 25.49
CA GLU A 413 -18.09 -50.79 26.18
C GLU A 413 -18.54 -52.10 25.51
N GLY A 414 -17.97 -52.46 24.35
CA GLY A 414 -18.19 -53.73 23.64
C GLY A 414 -16.99 -54.66 23.76
#